data_AF-A0A1M4MJJ6-F1
#
_entry.id   AF-A0A1M4MJJ6-F1
#
_cell.length_a   1.000
_cell.length_b   1.000
_cell.length_c   1.000
_cell.angle_alpha   90.00
_cell.angle_beta   90.00
_cell.angle_gamma   90.00
#
_symmetry.space_group_name_H-M   'P 1'
#
loop_
_entity.id
_entity.type
_entity.pdbx_description
1 polymer ?
#
loop_
_entity_poly.entity_id
_entity_poly.type
_entity_poly.pdbx_seq_one_letter_code
_entity_poly.pdbx_strand_id
1 'polypeptide(L)'
;MNGDLMLATACDVAEKIGARAVVSFIEPAPVLAKVPDIPIIRVQELQLDVLKDLTMHDILEVSERHMLDAAVHLYLRRNLETGLVVGVFPYAVILYDIEEGKNFINLKDFSDIVPREVLHAALSLALEIAVEGREGRAIGTAFIIGDPEEIFRHSHQAILNPYQGQPGTLRDLKNRDNWESVKEFAQLDGVFVIDKTGEVRAAGRYLDVTGRGISLPGGLGGRHRATASITHEIPVIGITVSESGGMVRIFRDGQCKISIRSDIRLRSDG
;
A
#
# COMPACT_ATOMS: atom_id res chain seq x y z
N MET A 1 -30.93 8.31 2.23
CA MET A 1 -31.00 6.83 2.26
C MET A 1 -30.34 6.39 3.55
N ASN A 2 -30.93 5.46 4.30
CA ASN A 2 -30.57 5.24 5.71
C ASN A 2 -29.30 4.37 5.81
N GLY A 3 -28.16 4.96 6.17
CA GLY A 3 -26.88 4.24 6.31
C GLY A 3 -26.97 3.04 7.27
N ASP A 4 -27.83 3.14 8.27
CA ASP A 4 -28.20 2.11 9.24
C ASP A 4 -28.69 0.83 8.54
N LEU A 5 -29.55 0.98 7.54
CA LEU A 5 -30.12 -0.15 6.81
C LEU A 5 -29.06 -0.83 5.95
N MET A 6 -28.18 -0.05 5.32
CA MET A 6 -27.07 -0.59 4.52
C MET A 6 -26.10 -1.37 5.40
N LEU A 7 -25.72 -0.83 6.56
CA LEU A 7 -24.82 -1.51 7.49
C LEU A 7 -25.46 -2.78 8.08
N ALA A 8 -26.72 -2.72 8.50
CA ALA A 8 -27.43 -3.91 9.00
C ALA A 8 -27.53 -5.00 7.91
N THR A 9 -27.89 -4.63 6.69
CA THR A 9 -27.94 -5.55 5.55
C THR A 9 -26.57 -6.17 5.28
N ALA A 10 -25.50 -5.38 5.33
CA ALA A 10 -24.15 -5.88 5.15
C ALA A 10 -23.75 -6.87 6.24
N CYS A 11 -24.09 -6.62 7.51
CA CYS A 11 -23.84 -7.55 8.61
C CYS A 11 -24.59 -8.87 8.42
N ASP A 12 -25.89 -8.81 8.09
CA ASP A 12 -26.72 -10.00 7.83
C ASP A 12 -26.18 -10.84 6.66
N VAL A 13 -25.74 -10.17 5.58
CA VAL A 13 -25.11 -10.85 4.43
C VAL A 13 -23.80 -11.49 4.86
N ALA A 14 -22.97 -10.76 5.59
CA ALA A 14 -21.66 -11.22 6.03
C ALA A 14 -21.75 -12.45 6.94
N GLU A 15 -22.69 -12.48 7.88
CA GLU A 15 -22.96 -13.64 8.72
C GLU A 15 -23.42 -14.86 7.89
N LYS A 16 -24.34 -14.66 6.94
CA LYS A 16 -24.87 -15.75 6.09
C LYS A 16 -23.82 -16.38 5.18
N ILE A 17 -22.86 -15.61 4.69
CA ILE A 17 -21.81 -16.10 3.80
C ILE A 17 -20.53 -16.51 4.54
N GLY A 18 -20.50 -16.40 5.88
CA GLY A 18 -19.32 -16.69 6.67
C GLY A 18 -18.14 -15.76 6.38
N ALA A 19 -18.43 -14.48 6.11
CA ALA A 19 -17.39 -13.48 5.89
C ALA A 19 -16.56 -13.26 7.15
N ARG A 20 -15.32 -12.80 6.95
CA ARG A 20 -14.33 -12.57 8.01
C ARG A 20 -14.52 -11.23 8.71
N ALA A 21 -15.02 -10.23 7.98
CA ALA A 21 -15.28 -8.89 8.49
C ALA A 21 -16.26 -8.13 7.58
N VAL A 22 -16.87 -7.08 8.14
CA VAL A 22 -17.55 -6.01 7.39
C VAL A 22 -16.64 -4.79 7.37
N VAL A 23 -16.35 -4.23 6.20
CA VAL A 23 -15.63 -2.97 6.05
C VAL A 23 -16.62 -1.86 5.74
N SER A 24 -16.77 -0.92 6.67
CA SER A 24 -17.75 0.15 6.60
C SER A 24 -17.13 1.47 6.14
N PHE A 25 -17.65 2.00 5.03
CA PHE A 25 -17.31 3.33 4.46
C PHE A 25 -18.41 4.37 4.67
N ILE A 26 -19.40 4.08 5.53
CA ILE A 26 -20.51 4.99 5.84
C ILE A 26 -20.16 5.81 7.10
N GLU A 27 -20.20 7.15 6.98
CA GLU A 27 -20.13 8.09 8.12
C GLU A 27 -21.43 8.92 8.25
N PRO A 28 -21.83 9.30 9.49
CA PRO A 28 -21.32 8.77 10.76
C PRO A 28 -21.79 7.33 10.98
N ALA A 29 -21.03 6.59 11.78
CA ALA A 29 -21.35 5.21 12.17
C ALA A 29 -22.74 5.15 12.82
N PRO A 30 -23.72 4.47 12.21
CA PRO A 30 -25.02 4.35 12.84
C PRO A 30 -24.91 3.46 14.07
N VAL A 31 -25.60 3.85 15.14
CA VAL A 31 -25.67 3.04 16.37
C VAL A 31 -26.49 1.80 16.05
N LEU A 32 -25.81 0.67 15.86
CA LEU A 32 -26.49 -0.59 15.66
C LEU A 32 -27.24 -0.97 16.94
N ALA A 33 -28.51 -1.34 16.79
CA ALA A 33 -29.36 -1.75 17.91
C ALA A 33 -28.88 -3.06 18.57
N LYS A 34 -28.08 -3.86 17.86
CA LYS A 34 -27.45 -5.09 18.34
C LYS A 34 -25.97 -5.06 17.96
N VAL A 35 -25.10 -5.47 18.87
CA VAL A 35 -23.68 -5.71 18.55
C VAL A 35 -23.63 -6.91 17.59
N PRO A 36 -23.12 -6.74 16.36
CA PRO A 36 -23.00 -7.84 15.41
C PRO A 36 -21.90 -8.81 15.84
N ASP A 37 -22.07 -10.09 15.50
CA ASP A 37 -21.11 -11.13 15.85
C ASP A 37 -19.86 -11.10 14.94
N ILE A 38 -19.95 -10.38 13.81
CA ILE A 38 -18.86 -10.19 12.86
C ILE A 38 -18.09 -8.89 13.13
N PRO A 39 -16.74 -8.88 13.04
CA PRO A 39 -15.95 -7.67 13.20
C PRO A 39 -16.31 -6.60 12.17
N ILE A 40 -16.67 -5.40 12.65
CA ILE A 40 -16.84 -4.22 11.82
C ILE A 40 -15.55 -3.41 11.83
N ILE A 41 -15.03 -3.16 10.64
CA ILE A 41 -13.82 -2.39 10.40
C ILE A 41 -14.23 -1.10 9.71
N ARG A 42 -14.08 0.01 10.40
CA ARG A 42 -14.53 1.31 9.93
C ARG A 42 -13.40 2.01 9.21
N VAL A 43 -13.69 2.52 8.01
CA VAL A 43 -12.81 3.38 7.25
C VAL A 43 -13.18 4.82 7.55
N GLN A 44 -12.23 5.59 8.10
CA GLN A 44 -12.44 7.01 8.38
C GLN A 44 -12.10 7.89 7.17
N GLU A 45 -12.62 9.12 7.18
CA GLU A 45 -12.14 10.24 6.33
C GLU A 45 -12.35 10.02 4.81
N LEU A 46 -13.47 9.41 4.42
CA LEU A 46 -13.83 9.27 3.01
C LEU A 46 -14.95 10.26 2.62
N GLN A 47 -14.62 11.26 1.78
CA GLN A 47 -15.64 12.11 1.13
C GLN A 47 -16.32 11.35 -0.01
N LEU A 48 -17.30 10.52 0.33
CA LEU A 48 -18.08 9.74 -0.64
C LEU A 48 -19.32 10.48 -1.17
N ASP A 49 -19.47 11.77 -0.87
CA ASP A 49 -20.55 12.60 -1.42
C ASP A 49 -20.55 12.62 -2.95
N VAL A 50 -19.37 12.44 -3.57
CA VAL A 50 -19.19 12.35 -5.02
C VAL A 50 -19.99 11.18 -5.61
N LEU A 51 -20.25 10.10 -4.86
CA LEU A 51 -20.99 8.93 -5.37
C LEU A 51 -22.45 9.24 -5.74
N LYS A 52 -23.04 10.33 -5.22
CA LYS A 52 -24.45 10.69 -5.43
C LYS A 52 -24.80 10.97 -6.89
N ASP A 53 -23.86 11.54 -7.62
CA ASP A 53 -24.07 12.04 -8.98
C ASP A 53 -23.42 11.13 -10.04
N LEU A 54 -22.94 9.96 -9.62
CA LEU A 54 -22.21 9.01 -10.45
C LEU A 54 -23.13 7.92 -11.03
N THR A 55 -22.72 7.34 -12.16
CA THR A 55 -23.41 6.17 -12.72
C THR A 55 -23.17 4.93 -11.85
N MET A 56 -23.99 3.90 -11.99
CA MET A 56 -23.77 2.62 -11.29
C MET A 56 -22.40 2.00 -11.61
N HIS A 57 -21.88 2.23 -12.82
CA HIS A 57 -20.56 1.75 -13.21
C HIS A 57 -19.45 2.49 -12.43
N ASP A 58 -19.54 3.81 -12.36
CA ASP A 58 -18.56 4.64 -11.66
C ASP A 58 -18.61 4.41 -10.14
N ILE A 59 -19.81 4.21 -9.57
CA ILE A 59 -19.99 3.85 -8.15
C ILE A 59 -19.28 2.53 -7.87
N LEU A 60 -19.50 1.50 -8.70
CA LEU A 60 -18.84 0.22 -8.55
C LEU A 60 -17.31 0.37 -8.63
N GLU A 61 -16.80 1.09 -9.64
CA GLU A 61 -15.36 1.28 -9.82
C GLU A 61 -14.71 2.00 -8.64
N VAL A 62 -15.33 3.06 -8.12
CA VAL A 62 -14.83 3.79 -6.96
C VAL A 62 -14.88 2.91 -5.71
N SER A 63 -15.98 2.20 -5.48
CA SER A 63 -16.13 1.29 -4.35
C SER A 63 -15.15 0.11 -4.41
N GLU A 64 -14.87 -0.47 -5.57
CA GLU A 64 -13.86 -1.51 -5.75
C GLU A 64 -12.45 -1.02 -5.41
N ARG A 65 -12.09 0.20 -5.83
CA ARG A 65 -10.79 0.81 -5.49
C ARG A 65 -10.63 1.02 -3.99
N HIS A 66 -11.67 1.53 -3.32
CA HIS A 66 -11.65 1.70 -1.87
C HIS A 66 -11.62 0.37 -1.11
N MET A 67 -12.31 -0.66 -1.62
CA MET A 67 -12.22 -2.00 -1.06
C MET A 67 -10.82 -2.58 -1.19
N LEU A 68 -10.15 -2.37 -2.33
CA LEU A 68 -8.77 -2.81 -2.53
C LEU A 68 -7.82 -2.16 -1.51
N ASP A 69 -7.90 -0.85 -1.36
CA ASP A 69 -7.08 -0.13 -0.38
C ASP A 69 -7.31 -0.68 1.04
N ALA A 70 -8.57 -0.86 1.44
CA ALA A 70 -8.91 -1.41 2.75
C ALA A 70 -8.42 -2.86 2.92
N ALA A 71 -8.56 -3.70 1.90
CA ALA A 71 -8.04 -5.06 1.91
C ALA A 71 -6.53 -5.08 2.17
N VAL A 72 -5.76 -4.14 1.61
CA VAL A 72 -4.29 -4.11 1.81
C VAL A 72 -3.96 -3.80 3.26
N HIS A 73 -4.66 -2.84 3.85
CA HIS A 73 -4.52 -2.56 5.27
C HIS A 73 -4.95 -3.74 6.16
N LEU A 74 -5.96 -4.52 5.75
CA LEU A 74 -6.38 -5.74 6.47
C LEU A 74 -5.31 -6.83 6.43
N TYR A 75 -4.74 -7.10 5.26
CA TYR A 75 -3.65 -8.06 5.14
C TYR A 75 -2.44 -7.64 5.96
N LEU A 76 -2.01 -6.39 5.85
CA LEU A 76 -0.80 -5.93 6.55
C LEU A 76 -0.98 -5.86 8.06
N ARG A 77 -2.13 -5.39 8.56
CA ARG A 77 -2.35 -5.12 10.01
C ARG A 77 -3.06 -6.24 10.76
N ARG A 78 -3.79 -7.11 10.08
CA ARG A 78 -4.60 -8.17 10.72
C ARG A 78 -4.22 -9.58 10.24
N ASN A 79 -3.22 -9.70 9.38
CA ASN A 79 -2.81 -10.97 8.77
C ASN A 79 -4.00 -11.73 8.16
N LEU A 80 -4.95 -10.97 7.61
CA LEU A 80 -6.12 -11.48 6.91
C LEU A 80 -5.68 -11.81 5.48
N GLU A 81 -5.16 -13.02 5.31
CA GLU A 81 -4.60 -13.49 4.03
C GLU A 81 -5.67 -14.06 3.10
N THR A 82 -6.80 -14.51 3.65
CA THR A 82 -7.83 -15.27 2.93
C THR A 82 -9.25 -15.01 3.44
N GLY A 83 -10.22 -15.26 2.56
CA GLY A 83 -11.64 -15.27 2.88
C GLY A 83 -12.40 -14.01 2.42
N LEU A 84 -13.72 -14.09 2.55
CA LEU A 84 -14.64 -13.05 2.12
C LEU A 84 -14.71 -11.91 3.12
N VAL A 85 -14.77 -10.68 2.61
CA VAL A 85 -15.02 -9.44 3.34
C VAL A 85 -16.17 -8.72 2.67
N VAL A 86 -17.09 -8.17 3.47
CA VAL A 86 -18.23 -7.42 2.96
C VAL A 86 -17.96 -5.93 3.09
N GLY A 87 -17.81 -5.24 1.96
CA GLY A 87 -17.72 -3.79 1.90
C GLY A 87 -19.09 -3.13 1.89
N VAL A 88 -19.31 -2.13 2.73
CA VAL A 88 -20.56 -1.36 2.75
C VAL A 88 -20.31 0.12 2.50
N PHE A 89 -20.95 0.63 1.46
CA PHE A 89 -20.91 2.01 0.97
C PHE A 89 -22.31 2.63 1.04
N PRO A 90 -22.44 3.97 0.94
CA PRO A 90 -23.73 4.63 0.97
C PRO A 90 -24.75 4.08 -0.04
N TYR A 91 -24.29 3.60 -1.21
CA TYR A 91 -25.14 3.14 -2.32
C TYR A 91 -24.84 1.71 -2.81
N ALA A 92 -23.90 1.00 -2.19
CA ALA A 92 -23.45 -0.31 -2.66
C ALA A 92 -23.05 -1.22 -1.49
N VAL A 93 -23.27 -2.53 -1.66
CA VAL A 93 -22.67 -3.59 -0.85
C VAL A 93 -21.81 -4.43 -1.80
N ILE A 94 -20.53 -4.57 -1.48
CA ILE A 94 -19.57 -5.33 -2.28
C ILE A 94 -19.15 -6.57 -1.50
N LEU A 95 -19.20 -7.72 -2.16
CA LEU A 95 -18.55 -8.93 -1.68
C LEU A 95 -17.14 -8.95 -2.25
N TYR A 96 -16.14 -8.96 -1.38
CA TYR A 96 -14.75 -8.93 -1.77
C TYR A 96 -14.05 -10.17 -1.23
N ASP A 97 -13.57 -11.02 -2.11
CA ASP A 97 -12.68 -12.10 -1.71
C ASP A 97 -11.25 -11.57 -1.65
N ILE A 98 -10.61 -11.68 -0.48
CA ILE A 98 -9.20 -11.35 -0.33
C ILE A 98 -8.34 -12.20 -1.28
N GLU A 99 -8.74 -13.45 -1.55
CA GLU A 99 -8.05 -14.35 -2.47
C GLU A 99 -8.37 -14.15 -3.95
N GLU A 100 -9.52 -13.55 -4.31
CA GLU A 100 -9.94 -13.38 -5.72
C GLU A 100 -10.01 -11.92 -6.18
N GLY A 101 -9.75 -10.96 -5.28
CA GLY A 101 -9.67 -9.54 -5.60
C GLY A 101 -8.65 -9.29 -6.72
N LYS A 102 -9.12 -8.87 -7.91
CA LYS A 102 -8.34 -8.72 -9.16
C LYS A 102 -6.98 -8.01 -9.03
N ASN A 103 -6.78 -7.19 -7.99
CA ASN A 103 -5.53 -6.47 -7.71
C ASN A 103 -4.86 -6.84 -6.36
N PHE A 104 -5.50 -7.64 -5.51
CA PHE A 104 -4.96 -8.07 -4.22
C PHE A 104 -3.97 -9.24 -4.36
N ILE A 105 -4.30 -10.13 -5.29
CA ILE A 105 -3.59 -11.40 -5.52
C ILE A 105 -2.19 -11.19 -6.11
N ASN A 106 -1.82 -10.00 -6.55
CA ASN A 106 -0.52 -9.80 -7.17
C ASN A 106 0.65 -9.72 -6.17
N LEU A 107 0.40 -9.81 -4.85
CA LEU A 107 1.50 -10.02 -3.89
C LEU A 107 2.23 -11.35 -4.15
N LYS A 108 1.53 -12.37 -4.66
CA LYS A 108 2.16 -13.61 -5.13
C LYS A 108 3.02 -13.36 -6.36
N ASP A 109 2.62 -12.48 -7.26
CA ASP A 109 3.39 -12.21 -8.46
C ASP A 109 4.77 -11.73 -8.09
N PHE A 110 4.94 -10.84 -7.09
CA PHE A 110 6.27 -10.37 -6.68
C PHE A 110 7.13 -11.40 -5.95
N SER A 111 6.56 -12.55 -5.55
CA SER A 111 7.25 -13.55 -4.73
C SER A 111 8.38 -14.29 -5.46
N ASP A 112 8.39 -14.22 -6.79
CA ASP A 112 9.48 -14.74 -7.63
C ASP A 112 10.76 -13.88 -7.55
N ILE A 113 10.62 -12.60 -7.20
CA ILE A 113 11.75 -11.66 -7.05
C ILE A 113 12.07 -11.42 -5.57
N VAL A 114 11.05 -11.22 -4.72
CA VAL A 114 11.20 -10.77 -3.32
C VAL A 114 10.40 -11.67 -2.37
N PRO A 115 11.01 -12.20 -1.30
CA PRO A 115 10.27 -12.94 -0.28
C PRO A 115 9.13 -12.13 0.36
N ARG A 116 8.05 -12.83 0.71
CA ARG A 116 6.81 -12.22 1.19
C ARG A 116 7.02 -11.34 2.42
N GLU A 117 7.85 -11.78 3.36
CA GLU A 117 8.17 -11.08 4.59
C GLU A 117 8.92 -9.76 4.35
N VAL A 118 9.78 -9.70 3.33
CA VAL A 118 10.50 -8.47 2.96
C VAL A 118 9.56 -7.49 2.30
N LEU A 119 8.72 -7.97 1.38
CA LEU A 119 7.70 -7.15 0.72
C LEU A 119 6.68 -6.60 1.74
N HIS A 120 6.24 -7.42 2.69
CA HIS A 120 5.34 -7.02 3.78
C HIS A 120 5.97 -5.91 4.64
N ALA A 121 7.23 -6.09 5.07
CA ALA A 121 7.93 -5.09 5.87
C ALA A 121 8.10 -3.77 5.10
N ALA A 122 8.52 -3.83 3.83
CA ALA A 122 8.72 -2.64 3.00
C ALA A 122 7.42 -1.90 2.72
N LEU A 123 6.33 -2.63 2.39
CA LEU A 123 5.04 -2.02 2.12
C LEU A 123 4.41 -1.40 3.38
N SER A 124 4.54 -2.09 4.52
CA SER A 124 4.07 -1.58 5.80
C SER A 124 4.78 -0.29 6.18
N LEU A 125 6.11 -0.25 6.04
CA LEU A 125 6.89 0.96 6.29
C LEU A 125 6.57 2.08 5.30
N ALA A 126 6.39 1.76 4.02
CA ALA A 126 6.00 2.73 3.00
C ALA A 126 4.65 3.38 3.33
N LEU A 127 3.67 2.61 3.80
CA LEU A 127 2.37 3.13 4.25
C LEU A 127 2.51 3.97 5.53
N GLU A 128 3.37 3.57 6.46
CA GLU A 128 3.65 4.35 7.68
C GLU A 128 4.26 5.70 7.33
N ILE A 129 5.28 5.74 6.46
CA ILE A 129 5.86 6.98 5.92
C ILE A 129 4.81 7.82 5.20
N ALA A 130 3.92 7.19 4.44
CA ALA A 130 2.87 7.89 3.70
C ALA A 130 1.82 8.57 4.58
N VAL A 131 1.61 8.08 5.81
CA VAL A 131 0.66 8.64 6.77
C VAL A 131 1.34 9.63 7.72
N GLU A 132 2.48 9.23 8.29
CA GLU A 132 3.15 9.98 9.35
C GLU A 132 4.09 11.06 8.79
N GLY A 133 4.67 10.80 7.62
CA GLY A 133 5.77 11.60 7.10
C GLY A 133 6.94 11.65 8.09
N ARG A 134 7.52 12.83 8.27
CA ARG A 134 8.48 13.13 9.34
C ARG A 134 8.30 14.55 9.82
N GLU A 135 8.30 14.74 11.14
CA GLU A 135 8.20 16.07 11.77
C GLU A 135 7.01 16.91 11.23
N GLY A 136 5.90 16.24 10.91
CA GLY A 136 4.69 16.88 10.39
C GLY A 136 4.74 17.27 8.91
N ARG A 137 5.78 16.84 8.17
CA ARG A 137 5.90 17.04 6.72
C ARG A 137 5.71 15.72 5.98
N ALA A 138 4.97 15.77 4.87
CA ALA A 138 4.89 14.66 3.95
C ALA A 138 6.27 14.36 3.35
N ILE A 139 6.57 13.08 3.14
CA ILE A 139 7.83 12.63 2.53
C ILE A 139 7.53 11.80 1.30
N GLY A 140 8.24 12.10 0.21
CA GLY A 140 8.32 11.22 -0.95
C GLY A 140 9.61 10.40 -0.91
N THR A 141 9.49 9.07 -0.99
CA THR A 141 10.66 8.18 -1.04
C THR A 141 10.43 6.98 -1.95
N ALA A 142 11.47 6.19 -2.21
CA ALA A 142 11.35 4.97 -2.98
C ALA A 142 12.29 3.86 -2.48
N PHE A 143 11.83 2.62 -2.58
CA PHE A 143 12.52 1.40 -2.21
C PHE A 143 12.70 0.53 -3.45
N ILE A 144 13.92 0.16 -3.79
CA ILE A 144 14.23 -0.78 -4.86
C ILE A 144 14.74 -2.08 -4.24
N ILE A 145 14.02 -3.18 -4.46
CA ILE A 145 14.23 -4.46 -3.79
C ILE A 145 14.63 -5.52 -4.81
N GLY A 146 15.80 -6.15 -4.62
CA GLY A 146 16.31 -7.15 -5.55
C GLY A 146 17.76 -7.52 -5.30
N ASP A 147 18.49 -7.83 -6.37
CA ASP A 147 19.94 -8.06 -6.31
C ASP A 147 20.68 -6.71 -6.19
N PRO A 148 21.36 -6.42 -5.06
CA PRO A 148 22.05 -5.16 -4.87
C PRO A 148 23.13 -4.89 -5.91
N GLU A 149 23.86 -5.90 -6.36
CA GLU A 149 24.98 -5.71 -7.30
C GLU A 149 24.49 -5.38 -8.71
N GLU A 150 23.35 -5.93 -9.11
CA GLU A 150 22.68 -5.52 -10.34
C GLU A 150 22.15 -4.08 -10.19
N ILE A 151 21.43 -3.78 -9.10
CA ILE A 151 20.93 -2.43 -8.85
C ILE A 151 22.10 -1.44 -8.83
N PHE A 152 23.24 -1.80 -8.23
CA PHE A 152 24.44 -0.97 -8.14
C PHE A 152 25.06 -0.62 -9.48
N ARG A 153 24.99 -1.51 -10.48
CA ARG A 153 25.47 -1.23 -11.84
C ARG A 153 24.62 -0.20 -12.60
N HIS A 154 23.35 -0.03 -12.22
CA HIS A 154 22.41 0.91 -12.85
C HIS A 154 22.17 2.16 -12.01
N SER A 155 23.11 2.54 -11.15
CA SER A 155 22.97 3.73 -10.30
C SER A 155 24.26 4.14 -9.62
N HIS A 156 24.30 5.37 -9.11
CA HIS A 156 25.44 5.88 -8.36
C HIS A 156 25.01 6.50 -7.03
N GLN A 157 25.94 6.48 -6.08
CA GLN A 157 25.76 7.08 -4.77
C GLN A 157 25.87 8.61 -4.89
N ALA A 158 24.79 9.33 -4.56
CA ALA A 158 24.75 10.80 -4.68
C ALA A 158 25.30 11.50 -3.43
N ILE A 159 25.06 10.91 -2.25
CA ILE A 159 25.49 11.40 -0.94
C ILE A 159 26.09 10.25 -0.11
N LEU A 160 26.75 10.51 1.01
CA LEU A 160 27.26 9.41 1.85
C LEU A 160 26.14 8.44 2.26
N ASN A 161 26.39 7.14 2.09
CA ASN A 161 25.43 6.10 2.43
C ASN A 161 25.39 5.88 3.96
N PRO A 162 24.28 6.20 4.66
CA PRO A 162 24.21 6.05 6.12
C PRO A 162 24.20 4.59 6.59
N TYR A 163 23.87 3.64 5.70
CA TYR A 163 23.86 2.20 6.01
C TYR A 163 25.24 1.53 5.84
N GLN A 164 26.22 2.26 5.31
CA GLN A 164 27.57 1.73 5.11
C GLN A 164 28.28 1.54 6.45
N GLY A 165 28.87 0.35 6.66
CA GLY A 165 29.62 0.02 7.87
C GLY A 165 28.76 -0.36 9.08
N GLN A 166 27.43 -0.32 8.96
CA GLN A 166 26.53 -0.74 10.03
C GLN A 166 26.36 -2.27 10.09
N PRO A 167 26.20 -2.87 11.27
CA PRO A 167 25.90 -4.30 11.41
C PRO A 167 24.60 -4.68 10.70
N GLY A 168 24.58 -5.83 10.01
CA GLY A 168 23.41 -6.28 9.24
C GLY A 168 22.10 -6.32 10.03
N THR A 169 22.16 -6.65 11.33
CA THR A 169 20.99 -6.66 12.23
C THR A 169 20.33 -5.30 12.43
N LEU A 170 21.08 -4.20 12.31
CA LEU A 170 20.55 -2.82 12.37
C LEU A 170 20.05 -2.33 11.02
N ARG A 171 20.37 -3.06 9.94
CA ARG A 171 19.98 -2.72 8.57
C ARG A 171 18.80 -3.53 8.08
N ASP A 172 18.40 -4.57 8.81
CA ASP A 172 17.25 -5.40 8.46
C ASP A 172 15.96 -4.56 8.53
N LEU A 173 15.22 -4.53 7.42
CA LEU A 173 13.93 -3.85 7.31
C LEU A 173 12.82 -4.57 8.08
N LYS A 174 12.98 -5.86 8.38
CA LYS A 174 12.04 -6.61 9.23
C LYS A 174 12.18 -6.23 10.70
N ASN A 175 13.30 -5.61 11.09
CA ASN A 175 13.49 -5.04 12.42
C ASN A 175 12.81 -3.67 12.50
N ARG A 176 11.74 -3.56 13.29
CA ARG A 176 10.99 -2.30 13.45
C ARG A 176 11.81 -1.17 14.07
N ASP A 177 12.85 -1.47 14.84
CA ASP A 177 13.72 -0.44 15.44
C ASP A 177 14.49 0.36 14.36
N ASN A 178 14.77 -0.27 13.21
CA ASN A 178 15.40 0.39 12.06
C ASN A 178 14.43 1.36 11.36
N TRP A 179 13.12 1.24 11.54
CA TRP A 179 12.13 2.03 10.78
C TRP A 179 12.24 3.53 11.06
N GLU A 180 12.57 3.93 12.29
CA GLU A 180 12.81 5.34 12.61
C GLU A 180 14.03 5.89 11.86
N SER A 181 15.08 5.08 11.68
CA SER A 181 16.24 5.46 10.85
C SER A 181 15.86 5.57 9.38
N VAL A 182 15.09 4.62 8.85
CA VAL A 182 14.60 4.68 7.48
C VAL A 182 13.74 5.94 7.26
N LYS A 183 12.84 6.27 8.18
CA LYS A 183 12.01 7.49 8.11
C LYS A 183 12.87 8.76 8.11
N GLU A 184 13.89 8.82 8.94
CA GLU A 184 14.83 9.95 8.98
C GLU A 184 15.56 10.10 7.64
N PHE A 185 16.07 9.00 7.09
CA PHE A 185 16.78 8.98 5.82
C PHE A 185 15.87 9.06 4.59
N ALA A 186 14.56 8.86 4.73
CA ALA A 186 13.62 8.92 3.61
C ALA A 186 13.48 10.33 3.02
N GLN A 187 13.89 11.34 3.78
CA GLN A 187 14.01 12.74 3.34
C GLN A 187 15.16 12.97 2.35
N LEU A 188 16.13 12.04 2.28
CA LEU A 188 17.26 12.16 1.38
C LEU A 188 16.82 12.05 -0.08
N ASP A 189 17.56 12.69 -0.97
CA ASP A 189 17.27 12.56 -2.39
C ASP A 189 17.80 11.24 -2.97
N GLY A 190 17.01 10.61 -3.82
CA GLY A 190 17.27 9.27 -4.33
C GLY A 190 16.38 8.18 -3.72
N VAL A 191 16.88 6.94 -3.76
CA VAL A 191 16.17 5.73 -3.38
C VAL A 191 16.93 4.92 -2.33
N PHE A 192 16.21 4.06 -1.62
CA PHE A 192 16.77 2.95 -0.85
C PHE A 192 16.99 1.74 -1.73
N VAL A 193 18.07 1.01 -1.48
CA VAL A 193 18.33 -0.32 -2.07
C VAL A 193 18.22 -1.35 -0.96
N ILE A 194 17.34 -2.33 -1.13
CA ILE A 194 17.10 -3.42 -0.18
C ILE A 194 17.39 -4.73 -0.89
N ASP A 195 18.10 -5.63 -0.23
CA ASP A 195 18.35 -6.96 -0.77
C ASP A 195 17.19 -7.93 -0.50
N LYS A 196 17.21 -9.09 -1.16
CA LYS A 196 16.16 -10.11 -1.01
C LYS A 196 16.05 -10.70 0.40
N THR A 197 17.03 -10.48 1.28
CA THR A 197 16.96 -10.93 2.68
C THR A 197 16.26 -9.93 3.59
N GLY A 198 16.08 -8.69 3.10
CA GLY A 198 15.50 -7.57 3.83
C GLY A 198 16.53 -6.56 4.33
N GLU A 199 17.82 -6.72 4.01
CA GLU A 199 18.85 -5.80 4.46
C GLU A 199 18.87 -4.53 3.60
N VAL A 200 18.80 -3.35 4.23
CA VAL A 200 19.03 -2.07 3.57
C VAL A 200 20.51 -1.93 3.25
N ARG A 201 20.83 -1.90 1.95
CA ARG A 201 22.20 -1.83 1.42
C ARG A 201 22.67 -0.40 1.22
N ALA A 202 21.75 0.47 0.80
CA ALA A 202 22.03 1.87 0.57
C ALA A 202 20.79 2.75 0.74
N ALA A 203 21.03 4.02 1.07
CA ALA A 203 20.06 5.10 0.99
C ALA A 203 20.67 6.30 0.24
N GLY A 204 19.84 7.18 -0.33
CA GLY A 204 20.31 8.38 -1.03
C GLY A 204 20.99 8.11 -2.37
N ARG A 205 20.51 7.10 -3.11
CA ARG A 205 21.12 6.64 -4.36
C ARG A 205 20.31 7.06 -5.59
N TYR A 206 20.98 7.50 -6.64
CA TYR A 206 20.35 7.96 -7.88
C TYR A 206 20.40 6.89 -8.96
N LEU A 207 19.23 6.56 -9.52
CA LEU A 207 19.04 5.58 -10.60
C LEU A 207 19.49 6.15 -11.95
N ASP A 208 20.44 5.47 -12.60
CA ASP A 208 21.01 5.83 -13.91
C ASP A 208 20.18 5.26 -15.05
N VAL A 209 18.91 5.64 -15.10
CA VAL A 209 17.92 5.04 -15.99
C VAL A 209 17.45 6.00 -17.08
N THR A 210 17.18 5.47 -18.26
CA THR A 210 16.94 6.30 -19.46
C THR A 210 15.48 6.68 -19.68
N GLY A 211 14.53 6.04 -18.97
CA GLY A 211 13.09 6.28 -19.12
C GLY A 211 12.50 5.78 -20.44
N ARG A 212 13.26 5.06 -21.26
CA ARG A 212 12.78 4.50 -22.53
C ARG A 212 11.92 3.26 -22.28
N GLY A 213 10.81 3.14 -22.99
CA GLY A 213 9.94 1.95 -22.93
C GLY A 213 8.92 1.94 -21.79
N ILE A 214 8.95 2.92 -20.87
CA ILE A 214 7.94 3.05 -19.82
C ILE A 214 6.79 3.98 -20.24
N SER A 215 5.55 3.55 -20.01
CA SER A 215 4.35 4.38 -20.17
C SER A 215 3.69 4.51 -18.81
N LEU A 216 3.83 5.69 -18.21
CA LEU A 216 3.26 6.01 -16.92
C LEU A 216 2.18 7.10 -17.06
N PRO A 217 1.12 7.05 -16.23
CA PRO A 217 0.15 8.14 -16.16
C PRO A 217 0.81 9.48 -15.85
N GLY A 218 0.23 10.56 -16.37
CA GLY A 218 0.65 11.92 -16.05
C GLY A 218 0.56 12.21 -14.55
N GLY A 219 1.38 13.14 -14.05
CA GLY A 219 1.40 13.55 -12.63
C GLY A 219 2.35 12.77 -11.73
N LEU A 220 3.00 11.72 -12.23
CA LEU A 220 4.04 11.00 -11.48
C LEU A 220 5.40 11.71 -11.59
N GLY A 221 6.06 11.95 -10.44
CA GLY A 221 7.33 12.68 -10.35
C GLY A 221 8.57 11.89 -10.79
N GLY A 222 9.76 12.48 -10.58
CA GLY A 222 11.05 11.88 -10.97
C GLY A 222 11.30 10.50 -10.38
N ARG A 223 11.10 10.32 -9.06
CA ARG A 223 11.28 9.02 -8.37
C ARG A 223 10.39 7.91 -8.95
N HIS A 224 9.16 8.22 -9.32
CA HIS A 224 8.24 7.26 -9.92
C HIS A 224 8.71 6.79 -11.30
N ARG A 225 9.12 7.74 -12.16
CA ARG A 225 9.69 7.40 -13.48
C ARG A 225 10.97 6.60 -13.35
N ALA A 226 11.86 7.01 -12.44
CA ALA A 226 13.11 6.30 -12.20
C ALA A 226 12.87 4.86 -11.71
N THR A 227 11.93 4.70 -10.77
CA THR A 227 11.53 3.39 -10.22
C THR A 227 10.92 2.50 -11.30
N ALA A 228 9.98 3.01 -12.11
CA ALA A 228 9.44 2.23 -13.21
C ALA A 228 10.53 1.82 -14.21
N SER A 229 11.43 2.75 -14.56
CA SER A 229 12.50 2.47 -15.52
C SER A 229 13.44 1.37 -15.03
N ILE A 230 13.89 1.41 -13.78
CA ILE A 230 14.79 0.35 -13.27
C ILE A 230 14.07 -1.00 -13.22
N THR A 231 12.79 -1.03 -12.84
CA THR A 231 12.01 -2.28 -12.86
C THR A 231 11.73 -2.82 -14.26
N HIS A 232 11.89 -1.98 -15.30
CA HIS A 232 11.80 -2.39 -16.70
C HIS A 232 13.13 -2.98 -17.19
N GLU A 233 14.25 -2.41 -16.74
CA GLU A 233 15.59 -2.77 -17.19
C GLU A 233 16.12 -4.03 -16.48
N ILE A 234 15.76 -4.25 -15.21
CA ILE A 234 16.26 -5.37 -14.39
C ILE A 234 15.16 -5.99 -13.50
N PRO A 235 15.28 -7.28 -13.11
CA PRO A 235 14.26 -7.99 -12.33
C PRO A 235 14.28 -7.58 -10.85
N VAL A 236 13.68 -6.43 -10.56
CA VAL A 236 13.56 -5.84 -9.22
C VAL A 236 12.13 -5.36 -8.97
N ILE A 237 11.78 -5.20 -7.69
CA ILE A 237 10.52 -4.59 -7.27
C ILE A 237 10.78 -3.16 -6.80
N GLY A 238 9.94 -2.24 -7.26
CA GLY A 238 10.01 -0.83 -6.86
C GLY A 238 8.80 -0.43 -6.03
N ILE A 239 8.99 0.16 -4.86
CA ILE A 239 7.91 0.75 -4.06
C ILE A 239 8.15 2.25 -3.95
N THR A 240 7.15 3.07 -4.27
CA THR A 240 7.26 4.53 -4.13
C THR A 240 6.20 5.08 -3.19
N VAL A 241 6.59 6.05 -2.37
CA VAL A 241 5.69 6.88 -1.56
C VAL A 241 5.60 8.26 -2.18
N SER A 242 4.39 8.74 -2.44
CA SER A 242 4.13 10.05 -3.02
C SER A 242 4.00 11.13 -1.95
N GLU A 243 4.86 12.15 -2.01
CA GLU A 243 4.82 13.31 -1.10
C GLU A 243 3.49 14.07 -1.17
N SER A 244 2.98 14.31 -2.39
CA SER A 244 1.82 15.17 -2.62
C SER A 244 0.47 14.56 -2.27
N GLY A 245 0.39 13.26 -1.98
CA GLY A 245 -0.90 12.59 -1.83
C GLY A 245 -0.89 11.28 -1.07
N GLY A 246 0.20 10.94 -0.37
CA GLY A 246 0.27 9.73 0.46
C GLY A 246 0.12 8.41 -0.31
N MET A 247 0.09 8.44 -1.65
CA MET A 247 -0.09 7.24 -2.44
C MET A 247 1.15 6.36 -2.39
N VAL A 248 0.97 5.09 -2.03
CA VAL A 248 2.00 4.06 -2.13
C VAL A 248 1.77 3.27 -3.41
N ARG A 249 2.82 3.05 -4.20
CA ARG A 249 2.73 2.31 -5.47
C ARG A 249 3.79 1.25 -5.56
N ILE A 250 3.45 0.12 -6.19
CA ILE A 250 4.36 -0.99 -6.45
C ILE A 250 4.54 -1.15 -7.96
N PHE A 251 5.80 -1.20 -8.38
CA PHE A 251 6.25 -1.29 -9.75
C PHE A 251 6.99 -2.60 -10.00
N ARG A 252 6.73 -3.16 -11.18
CA ARG A 252 7.41 -4.33 -11.73
C ARG A 252 7.28 -4.28 -13.25
N ASP A 253 8.34 -4.67 -13.97
CA ASP A 253 8.39 -4.74 -15.44
C ASP A 253 8.04 -3.40 -16.11
N GLY A 254 8.37 -2.27 -15.46
CA GLY A 254 8.05 -0.93 -15.95
C GLY A 254 6.62 -0.46 -15.71
N GLN A 255 5.78 -1.26 -15.06
CA GLN A 255 4.36 -0.98 -14.86
C GLN A 255 4.04 -0.78 -13.37
N CYS A 256 3.17 0.18 -13.08
CA CYS A 256 2.54 0.29 -11.77
C CYS A 256 1.50 -0.82 -11.63
N LYS A 257 1.82 -1.86 -10.87
CA LYS A 257 0.94 -3.01 -10.65
C LYS A 257 -0.10 -2.75 -9.57
N ILE A 258 0.29 -2.02 -8.52
CA ILE A 258 -0.56 -1.72 -7.37
C ILE A 258 -0.44 -0.23 -7.01
N SER A 259 -1.56 0.41 -6.71
CA SER A 259 -1.64 1.75 -6.13
C SER A 259 -2.54 1.70 -4.91
N ILE A 260 -2.03 2.16 -3.77
CA ILE A 260 -2.69 2.09 -2.47
C ILE A 260 -2.79 3.49 -1.89
N ARG A 261 -3.96 3.87 -1.41
CA ARG A 261 -4.15 5.10 -0.63
C ARG A 261 -3.76 4.87 0.83
N SER A 262 -2.95 5.77 1.39
CA SER A 262 -2.53 5.71 2.80
C SER A 262 -3.54 6.29 3.78
N ASP A 263 -4.48 7.12 3.31
CA ASP A 263 -5.47 7.83 4.14
C ASP A 263 -6.57 6.92 4.71
N ILE A 264 -6.63 5.65 4.29
CA ILE A 264 -7.54 4.67 4.88
C ILE A 264 -7.10 4.33 6.30
N ARG A 265 -7.79 4.91 7.28
CA ARG A 265 -7.66 4.58 8.70
C ARG A 265 -8.70 3.53 9.07
N LEU A 266 -8.23 2.32 9.33
CA LEU A 266 -9.07 1.25 9.87
C LEU A 266 -9.21 1.39 11.39
N ARG A 267 -10.44 1.55 11.87
CA ARG A 267 -10.81 1.36 13.28
C ARG A 267 -11.57 0.07 13.45
N SER A 268 -11.11 -0.78 14.38
CA SER A 268 -11.94 -1.84 14.92
C SER A 268 -12.72 -1.27 16.09
N ASP A 269 -14.04 -1.49 16.10
CA ASP A 269 -14.81 -1.32 17.32
C ASP A 269 -14.37 -2.41 18.29
N GLY A 270 -13.78 -2.01 19.43
CA GLY A 270 -13.53 -2.83 20.62
C GLY A 270 -13.00 -4.24 20.36
#